data_AF-W4VP45-F1
#
_entry.id   AF-W4VP45-F1
#
_cell.length_a   1.000
_cell.length_b   1.000
_cell.length_c   1.000
_cell.angle_alpha   90.00
_cell.angle_beta   90.00
_cell.angle_gamma   90.00
#
_symmetry.space_group_name_H-M   'P 1'
#
loop_
_entity.id
_entity.type
_entity.pdbx_description
1 polymer ?
#
loop_
_entity_poly.entity_id
_entity_poly.type
_entity_poly.pdbx_seq_one_letter_code
_entity_poly.pdbx_strand_id
1 'polypeptide(L)'
;MLLEQWKAIVIAMLLFFLGGALASFIAVIENPSHLYGILPGEMVQSVEPASLGEDPQPVDAPVMSAEIMTNNIQVAILAFAGGITLGILTVYVLIYNGILVGALAGLFWNYSNSYSFWAYIVPHGVIELLAIFIAGGAGLLMGYKIFVPGDHSRGYQLKVQTVRSVQLLLGTIPLFIIAGIIEGYITPADISLEMKYAVAIITAVGLLSYMIAGHFLLRKRALQHSSI
;
A
#
# COMPACT_ATOMS: atom_id res chain seq x y z
N MET A 1 3.82 -12.34 -15.75
CA MET A 1 3.28 -11.00 -15.44
C MET A 1 3.88 -10.37 -14.18
N LEU A 2 3.52 -10.79 -12.97
CA LEU A 2 4.04 -10.19 -11.72
C LEU A 2 5.58 -10.32 -11.59
N LEU A 3 6.10 -11.53 -11.87
CA LEU A 3 7.54 -11.84 -11.85
C LEU A 3 8.36 -11.11 -12.92
N GLU A 4 7.73 -10.55 -13.94
CA GLU A 4 8.43 -9.73 -14.94
C GLU A 4 8.47 -8.25 -14.52
N GLN A 5 7.60 -7.83 -13.59
CA GLN A 5 7.44 -6.45 -13.15
C GLN A 5 7.99 -6.19 -11.74
N TRP A 6 8.59 -7.20 -11.10
CA TRP A 6 9.12 -7.08 -9.74
C TRP A 6 10.04 -5.87 -9.54
N LYS A 7 10.85 -5.51 -10.54
CA LYS A 7 11.70 -4.31 -10.48
C LYS A 7 10.88 -3.02 -10.32
N ALA A 8 9.78 -2.90 -11.06
CA ALA A 8 8.90 -1.74 -10.97
C ALA A 8 8.15 -1.70 -9.63
N ILE A 9 7.77 -2.87 -9.09
CA ILE A 9 7.18 -3.00 -7.75
C ILE A 9 8.20 -2.56 -6.69
N VAL A 10 9.46 -3.00 -6.79
CA VAL A 10 10.53 -2.57 -5.87
C VAL A 10 10.77 -1.06 -5.98
N ILE A 11 10.78 -0.49 -7.19
CA ILE A 11 10.87 0.97 -7.34
C ILE A 11 9.68 1.66 -6.65
N ALA A 12 8.47 1.14 -6.81
CA ALA A 12 7.30 1.69 -6.12
C ALA A 12 7.44 1.63 -4.59
N MET A 13 7.95 0.52 -4.05
CA MET A 13 8.28 0.39 -2.63
C MET A 13 9.32 1.42 -2.18
N LEU A 14 10.39 1.61 -2.95
CA LEU A 14 11.44 2.57 -2.62
C LEU A 14 10.93 4.01 -2.66
N LEU A 15 10.11 4.37 -3.64
CA LEU A 15 9.47 5.69 -3.70
C LEU A 15 8.57 5.94 -2.49
N PHE A 16 7.80 4.94 -2.08
CA PHE A 16 6.96 5.04 -0.90
C PHE A 16 7.78 5.18 0.39
N PHE A 17 8.70 4.24 0.63
CA PHE A 17 9.44 4.17 1.89
C PHE A 17 10.55 5.22 1.99
N LEU A 18 11.44 5.29 1.00
CA LEU A 18 12.57 6.23 1.03
C LEU A 18 12.18 7.61 0.54
N GLY A 19 11.29 7.69 -0.46
CA GLY A 19 10.85 8.97 -1.03
C GLY A 19 9.86 9.72 -0.15
N GLY A 20 9.07 9.02 0.67
CA GLY A 20 8.05 9.63 1.52
C GLY A 20 8.17 9.27 3.00
N ALA A 21 7.95 8.00 3.35
CA ALA A 21 7.72 7.59 4.74
C ALA A 21 8.90 7.86 5.67
N LEU A 22 10.13 7.54 5.25
CA LEU A 22 11.32 7.79 6.06
C LEU A 22 11.56 9.30 6.26
N ALA A 23 11.37 10.09 5.19
CA ALA A 23 11.58 11.53 5.23
C ALA A 23 10.60 12.22 6.19
N SER A 24 9.31 11.89 6.11
CA SER A 24 8.30 12.47 7.00
C SER A 24 8.38 11.94 8.42
N PHE A 25 8.74 10.66 8.62
CA PHE A 25 8.98 10.08 9.94
C PHE A 25 10.09 10.83 10.68
N ILE A 26 11.24 11.04 10.04
CA ILE A 26 12.35 11.79 10.63
C ILE A 26 11.93 13.23 10.94
N ALA A 27 11.28 13.90 9.98
CA ALA A 27 10.83 15.28 10.16
C ALA A 27 9.89 15.45 11.36
N VAL A 28 8.97 14.50 11.58
CA VAL A 28 8.00 14.57 12.69
C VAL A 28 8.64 14.18 14.03
N ILE A 29 9.59 13.24 14.06
CA ILE A 29 10.34 12.93 15.30
C ILE A 29 11.17 14.13 15.77
N GLU A 30 11.79 14.86 14.84
CA GLU A 30 12.55 16.07 15.18
C GLU A 30 11.65 17.18 15.72
N ASN A 31 10.48 17.37 15.11
CA ASN A 31 9.51 18.35 15.56
C ASN A 31 8.07 17.91 15.24
N PRO A 32 7.27 17.55 16.26
CA PRO A 32 5.87 17.13 16.06
C PRO A 32 5.01 18.15 15.32
N SER A 33 5.34 19.45 15.40
CA SER A 33 4.57 20.50 14.70
C SER A 33 4.68 20.43 13.17
N HIS A 34 5.67 19.72 12.61
CA HIS A 34 5.71 19.46 11.17
C HIS A 34 4.50 18.65 10.68
N LEU A 35 3.81 17.93 11.57
CA LEU A 35 2.58 17.21 11.25
C LEU A 35 1.51 18.13 10.64
N TYR A 36 1.34 19.36 11.15
CA TYR A 36 0.34 20.32 10.69
C TYR A 36 0.57 20.82 9.26
N GLY A 37 1.81 20.74 8.77
CA GLY A 37 2.16 21.06 7.38
C GLY A 37 2.05 19.86 6.44
N ILE A 38 1.94 18.64 6.98
CA ILE A 38 1.93 17.38 6.22
C ILE A 38 0.51 16.81 6.10
N LEU A 39 -0.22 16.75 7.21
CA LEU A 39 -1.55 16.18 7.24
C LEU A 39 -2.60 17.20 6.77
N PRO A 40 -3.61 16.76 5.99
CA PRO A 40 -4.81 17.56 5.76
C PRO A 40 -5.47 17.93 7.10
N GLY A 41 -6.04 19.13 7.21
CA GLY A 41 -6.59 19.63 8.49
C GLY A 41 -7.65 18.72 9.14
N GLU A 42 -8.37 17.94 8.35
CA GLU A 42 -9.34 16.94 8.84
C GLU A 42 -8.66 15.75 9.55
N MET A 43 -7.50 15.30 9.06
CA MET A 43 -6.71 14.23 9.71
C MET A 43 -5.95 14.73 10.94
N VAL A 44 -5.69 16.03 11.06
CA VAL A 44 -5.05 16.57 12.26
C VAL A 44 -5.97 16.45 13.46
N GLN A 45 -7.25 16.79 13.29
CA GLN A 45 -8.25 16.79 14.37
C GLN A 45 -8.50 15.38 14.96
N SER A 46 -8.37 14.33 14.14
CA SER A 46 -8.52 12.95 14.58
C SER A 46 -7.29 12.37 15.30
N VAL A 47 -6.16 13.10 15.32
CA VAL A 47 -4.89 12.65 15.92
C VAL A 47 -4.34 13.68 16.92
N GLU A 48 -5.15 14.64 17.37
CA GLU A 48 -4.76 15.59 18.40
C GLU A 48 -4.55 14.89 19.76
N PRO A 49 -3.55 15.31 20.57
CA PRO A 49 -3.26 14.67 21.86
C PRO A 49 -4.42 14.71 22.85
N ALA A 50 -5.31 15.70 22.73
CA ALA A 50 -6.51 15.82 23.54
C ALA A 50 -7.52 14.68 23.29
N SER A 51 -7.58 14.15 22.05
CA SER A 51 -8.42 13.00 21.68
C SER A 51 -7.74 11.64 21.90
N LEU A 52 -6.44 11.61 22.20
CA LEU A 52 -5.70 10.39 22.55
C LEU A 52 -5.89 9.95 24.02
N GLY A 53 -6.52 10.79 24.86
CA GLY A 53 -6.77 10.54 26.28
C GLY A 53 -8.23 10.52 26.71
N GLU A 54 -9.17 10.83 25.82
CA GLU A 54 -10.61 10.72 26.10
C GLU A 54 -11.19 9.42 25.52
N ASP A 55 -12.15 8.84 26.25
CA ASP A 55 -12.86 7.62 25.88
C ASP A 55 -13.33 7.74 24.42
N PRO A 56 -12.94 6.82 23.51
CA PRO A 56 -13.34 6.90 22.13
C PRO A 56 -14.87 6.96 22.08
N GLN A 57 -15.43 8.02 21.50
CA GLN A 57 -16.81 8.01 21.06
C GLN A 57 -17.03 6.70 20.29
N PRO A 58 -18.20 6.03 20.42
CA PRO A 58 -18.45 4.79 19.70
C PRO A 58 -18.52 5.09 18.20
N VAL A 59 -17.36 5.10 17.55
CA VAL A 59 -17.22 5.15 16.11
C VAL A 59 -17.67 3.77 15.64
N ASP A 60 -18.65 3.74 14.73
CA ASP A 60 -19.06 2.51 14.07
C ASP A 60 -17.85 1.96 13.30
N ALA A 61 -17.13 1.05 13.95
CA ALA A 61 -15.93 0.42 13.42
C ALA A 61 -16.09 -0.15 11.99
N PRO A 62 -17.26 -0.71 11.60
CA PRO A 62 -17.49 -1.13 10.21
C PRO A 62 -17.51 0.03 9.20
N VAL A 63 -18.01 1.21 9.60
CA VAL A 63 -18.08 2.40 8.73
C VAL A 63 -16.68 2.99 8.53
N MET A 64 -15.90 3.14 9.62
CA MET A 64 -14.52 3.63 9.55
C MET A 64 -13.61 2.71 8.72
N SER A 65 -13.74 1.38 8.89
CA SER A 65 -13.00 0.41 8.08
C SER A 65 -13.37 0.47 6.60
N ALA A 66 -14.65 0.67 6.26
CA ALA A 66 -15.07 0.79 4.86
C ALA A 66 -14.49 2.05 4.19
N GLU A 67 -14.37 3.15 4.92
CA GLU A 67 -13.77 4.39 4.42
C GLU A 67 -12.27 4.25 4.16
N ILE A 68 -11.51 3.67 5.10
CA ILE A 68 -10.06 3.45 4.96
C ILE A 68 -9.77 2.47 3.82
N MET A 69 -10.48 1.33 3.76
CA MET A 69 -10.37 0.38 2.65
C MET A 69 -10.66 1.06 1.30
N THR A 70 -11.71 1.89 1.24
CA THR A 70 -12.07 2.63 0.02
C THR A 70 -10.94 3.59 -0.38
N ASN A 71 -10.33 4.28 0.59
CA ASN A 71 -9.18 5.15 0.34
C ASN A 71 -7.98 4.38 -0.23
N ASN A 72 -7.63 3.22 0.33
CA ASN A 72 -6.51 2.42 -0.18
C ASN A 72 -6.76 1.86 -1.58
N ILE A 73 -8.00 1.45 -1.89
CA ILE A 73 -8.40 1.05 -3.24
C ILE A 73 -8.27 2.24 -4.21
N GLN A 74 -8.72 3.44 -3.82
CA GLN A 74 -8.58 4.64 -4.64
C GLN A 74 -7.11 4.99 -4.89
N VAL A 75 -6.25 4.89 -3.87
CA VAL A 75 -4.80 5.10 -4.00
C VAL A 75 -4.19 4.12 -5.00
N ALA A 76 -4.54 2.83 -4.95
CA ALA A 76 -4.05 1.86 -5.91
C ALA A 76 -4.54 2.15 -7.35
N ILE A 77 -5.82 2.48 -7.52
CA ILE A 77 -6.38 2.86 -8.83
C ILE A 77 -5.67 4.10 -9.38
N LEU A 78 -5.46 5.14 -8.55
CA LEU A 78 -4.79 6.37 -8.95
C LEU A 78 -3.31 6.13 -9.27
N ALA A 79 -2.60 5.33 -8.48
CA ALA A 79 -1.22 4.95 -8.75
C ALA A 79 -1.10 4.20 -10.08
N PHE A 80 -2.03 3.29 -10.37
CA PHE A 80 -2.14 2.60 -11.65
C PHE A 80 -2.43 3.57 -12.80
N ALA A 81 -3.50 4.37 -12.70
CA ALA A 81 -3.97 5.26 -13.76
C ALA A 81 -2.97 6.38 -14.05
N GLY A 82 -2.20 6.77 -13.04
CA GLY A 82 -1.10 7.71 -13.14
C GLY A 82 -0.02 7.30 -14.14
N GLY A 83 0.06 6.02 -14.53
CA GLY A 83 0.95 5.56 -15.59
C GLY A 83 0.72 6.27 -16.93
N ILE A 84 -0.52 6.69 -17.22
CA ILE A 84 -0.87 7.45 -18.42
C ILE A 84 -0.11 8.79 -18.47
N THR A 85 0.18 9.38 -17.31
CA THR A 85 0.93 10.64 -17.15
C THR A 85 2.45 10.45 -17.24
N LEU A 86 2.91 9.45 -17.99
CA LEU A 86 4.31 8.99 -18.02
C LEU A 86 4.83 8.54 -16.65
N GLY A 87 3.92 8.16 -15.73
CA GLY A 87 4.24 7.72 -14.38
C GLY A 87 4.45 8.85 -13.37
N ILE A 88 4.34 10.13 -13.77
CA ILE A 88 4.54 11.27 -12.86
C ILE A 88 3.52 11.24 -11.71
N LEU A 89 2.23 11.07 -12.05
CA LEU A 89 1.18 10.96 -11.03
C LEU A 89 1.39 9.70 -10.16
N THR A 90 1.86 8.58 -10.73
CA THR A 90 2.18 7.38 -9.95
C THR A 90 3.25 7.65 -8.90
N VAL A 91 4.33 8.35 -9.29
CA VAL A 91 5.40 8.75 -8.36
C VAL A 91 4.84 9.64 -7.26
N TYR A 92 4.06 10.66 -7.62
CA TYR A 92 3.43 11.57 -6.66
C TYR A 92 2.55 10.80 -5.65
N VAL A 93 1.66 9.93 -6.12
CA VAL A 93 0.75 9.15 -5.27
C VAL A 93 1.53 8.28 -4.28
N LEU A 94 2.57 7.58 -4.75
CA LEU A 94 3.38 6.70 -3.90
C LEU A 94 4.16 7.48 -2.84
N ILE A 95 4.80 8.59 -3.22
CA ILE A 95 5.55 9.44 -2.28
C ILE A 95 4.59 10.07 -1.27
N TYR A 96 3.48 10.65 -1.72
CA TYR A 96 2.52 11.32 -0.86
C TYR A 96 1.90 10.36 0.17
N ASN A 97 1.49 9.16 -0.24
CA ASN A 97 0.99 8.16 0.71
C ASN A 97 2.09 7.68 1.66
N GLY A 98 3.34 7.58 1.18
CA GLY A 98 4.50 7.33 2.05
C GLY A 98 4.64 8.42 3.11
N ILE A 99 4.59 9.69 2.70
CA ILE A 99 4.67 10.86 3.59
C ILE A 99 3.61 10.76 4.71
N LEU A 100 2.34 10.46 4.37
CA LEU A 100 1.26 10.34 5.35
C LEU A 100 1.54 9.25 6.38
N VAL A 101 1.91 8.05 5.93
CA VAL A 101 2.20 6.91 6.84
C VAL A 101 3.41 7.20 7.72
N GLY A 102 4.48 7.77 7.16
CA GLY A 102 5.67 8.14 7.93
C GLY A 102 5.41 9.21 8.97
N ALA A 103 4.59 10.22 8.65
CA ALA A 103 4.25 11.30 9.57
C ALA A 103 3.44 10.80 10.76
N LEU A 104 2.44 9.94 10.51
CA LEU A 104 1.68 9.28 11.57
C LEU A 104 2.58 8.40 12.43
N ALA A 105 3.44 7.57 11.82
CA ALA A 105 4.38 6.74 12.57
C ALA A 105 5.33 7.57 13.46
N GLY A 106 5.81 8.72 12.97
CA GLY A 106 6.69 9.63 13.71
C GLY A 106 5.96 10.32 14.88
N LEU A 107 4.67 10.63 14.70
CA LEU A 107 3.86 11.19 15.77
C LEU A 107 3.68 10.19 16.91
N PHE A 108 3.22 8.97 16.60
CA PHE A 108 3.02 7.91 17.61
C PHE A 108 4.35 7.48 18.26
N TRP A 109 5.48 7.67 17.59
CA TRP A 109 6.81 7.54 18.19
C TRP A 109 7.04 8.57 19.30
N ASN A 110 6.78 9.86 19.06
CA ASN A 110 6.96 10.90 20.06
C ASN A 110 6.08 10.71 21.31
N TYR A 111 4.89 10.11 21.15
CA TYR A 111 3.98 9.80 22.27
C TYR A 111 4.21 8.43 22.92
N SER A 112 5.31 7.73 22.61
CA SER A 112 5.64 6.40 23.15
C SER A 112 4.53 5.35 22.91
N ASN A 113 3.73 5.53 21.86
CA ASN A 113 2.58 4.68 21.54
C ASN A 113 2.74 3.92 20.21
N SER A 114 3.99 3.79 19.73
CA SER A 114 4.30 3.09 18.47
C SER A 114 3.86 1.63 18.46
N TYR A 115 3.97 0.93 19.59
CA TYR A 115 3.60 -0.49 19.66
C TYR A 115 2.11 -0.70 19.39
N SER A 116 1.25 0.14 19.99
CA SER A 116 -0.19 0.11 19.72
C SER A 116 -0.46 0.52 18.28
N PHE A 117 0.10 1.64 17.81
CA PHE A 117 -0.07 2.13 16.43
C PHE A 117 0.15 1.03 15.38
N TRP A 118 1.28 0.32 15.46
CA TRP A 118 1.57 -0.76 14.52
C TRP A 118 0.66 -1.99 14.69
N ALA A 119 0.18 -2.28 15.90
CA ALA A 119 -0.78 -3.36 16.12
C ALA A 119 -2.12 -3.08 15.41
N TYR A 120 -2.50 -1.82 15.24
CA TYR A 120 -3.71 -1.44 14.50
C TYR A 120 -3.50 -1.39 12.99
N ILE A 121 -2.27 -1.23 12.49
CA ILE A 121 -1.99 -1.04 11.06
C ILE A 121 -1.46 -2.29 10.37
N VAL A 122 -0.43 -2.94 10.94
CA VAL A 122 0.28 -4.05 10.28
C VAL A 122 -0.63 -5.22 9.87
N PRO A 123 -1.68 -5.61 10.63
CA PRO A 123 -2.50 -6.78 10.28
C PRO A 123 -3.11 -6.74 8.87
N HIS A 124 -3.61 -5.57 8.46
CA HIS A 124 -4.19 -5.36 7.12
C HIS A 124 -3.20 -4.62 6.20
N GLY A 125 -2.44 -3.67 6.73
CA GLY A 125 -1.59 -2.76 5.96
C GLY A 125 -0.50 -3.46 5.15
N VAL A 126 0.01 -4.61 5.59
CA VAL A 126 0.97 -5.41 4.79
C VAL A 126 0.36 -5.86 3.46
N ILE A 127 -0.92 -6.26 3.46
CA ILE A 127 -1.61 -6.72 2.26
C ILE A 127 -1.95 -5.53 1.36
N GLU A 128 -2.44 -4.45 1.93
CA GLU A 128 -2.83 -3.25 1.17
C GLU A 128 -1.64 -2.57 0.54
N LEU A 129 -0.54 -2.41 1.29
CA LEU A 129 0.69 -1.83 0.75
C LEU A 129 1.22 -2.71 -0.38
N LEU A 130 1.19 -4.04 -0.27
CA LEU A 130 1.55 -4.90 -1.40
C LEU A 130 0.66 -4.63 -2.61
N ALA A 131 -0.65 -4.54 -2.44
CA ALA A 131 -1.58 -4.23 -3.52
C ALA A 131 -1.28 -2.86 -4.18
N ILE A 132 -1.02 -1.82 -3.37
CA ILE A 132 -0.61 -0.49 -3.82
C ILE A 132 0.72 -0.55 -4.57
N PHE A 133 1.71 -1.33 -4.12
CA PHE A 133 3.00 -1.46 -4.81
C PHE A 133 2.89 -2.24 -6.11
N ILE A 134 2.00 -3.23 -6.20
CA ILE A 134 1.69 -3.90 -7.47
C ILE A 134 1.05 -2.92 -8.44
N ALA A 135 0.06 -2.14 -8.00
CA ALA A 135 -0.62 -1.15 -8.83
C ALA A 135 0.31 0.00 -9.26
N GLY A 136 1.11 0.51 -8.33
CA GLY A 136 2.12 1.54 -8.58
C GLY A 136 3.24 1.05 -9.50
N GLY A 137 3.74 -0.18 -9.30
CA GLY A 137 4.72 -0.78 -10.20
C GLY A 137 4.17 -0.94 -11.63
N ALA A 138 2.90 -1.31 -11.78
CA ALA A 138 2.23 -1.37 -13.07
C ALA A 138 2.11 0.03 -13.72
N GLY A 139 1.72 1.05 -12.94
CA GLY A 139 1.66 2.45 -13.39
C GLY A 139 3.03 2.99 -13.85
N LEU A 140 4.08 2.75 -13.07
CA LEU A 140 5.45 3.16 -13.42
C LEU A 140 5.94 2.48 -14.71
N LEU A 141 5.69 1.18 -14.87
CA LEU A 141 6.10 0.47 -16.08
C LEU A 141 5.31 0.94 -17.31
N MET A 142 4.01 1.20 -17.16
CA MET A 142 3.19 1.80 -18.21
C MET A 142 3.78 3.14 -18.65
N GLY A 143 4.05 4.03 -17.70
CA GLY A 143 4.66 5.34 -17.97
C GLY A 143 6.00 5.22 -18.69
N TYR A 144 6.88 4.33 -18.21
CA TYR A 144 8.17 4.06 -18.82
C TYR A 144 8.05 3.57 -20.28
N LYS A 145 7.11 2.67 -20.57
CA LYS A 145 6.92 2.13 -21.93
C LYS A 145 6.23 3.10 -22.89
N ILE A 146 5.50 4.09 -22.38
CA ILE A 146 5.01 5.20 -23.20
C ILE A 146 6.16 6.17 -23.50
N PHE A 147 7.04 6.43 -22.52
CA PHE A 147 8.18 7.32 -22.66
C PHE A 147 9.27 6.73 -23.59
N VAL A 148 9.63 5.47 -23.38
CA VAL A 148 10.62 4.70 -24.16
C VAL A 148 9.93 3.51 -24.84
N PRO A 149 9.26 3.74 -25.99
CA PRO A 149 8.40 2.72 -26.59
C PRO A 149 9.15 1.65 -27.39
N GLY A 150 10.45 1.83 -27.66
CA GLY A 150 11.25 0.91 -28.48
C GLY A 150 10.77 0.92 -29.94
N ASP A 151 10.63 -0.28 -30.51
CA ASP A 151 10.21 -0.46 -31.92
C ASP A 151 8.69 -0.29 -32.15
N HIS A 152 7.94 -0.02 -31.09
CA HIS A 152 6.49 0.15 -31.16
C HIS A 152 6.08 1.62 -31.07
N SER A 153 4.88 1.95 -31.55
CA SER A 153 4.32 3.28 -31.32
C SER A 153 3.91 3.46 -29.86
N ARG A 154 3.90 4.72 -29.38
CA ARG A 154 3.42 5.06 -28.03
C ARG A 154 1.97 4.62 -27.80
N GLY A 155 1.12 4.75 -28.81
CA GLY A 155 -0.28 4.32 -28.74
C GLY A 155 -0.42 2.79 -28.63
N TYR A 156 0.43 2.04 -29.33
CA TYR A 156 0.50 0.58 -29.17
C TYR A 156 0.93 0.20 -27.76
N GLN A 157 2.02 0.81 -27.25
CA GLN A 157 2.51 0.55 -25.90
C GLN A 157 1.47 0.92 -24.84
N LEU A 158 0.79 2.04 -24.98
CA LEU A 158 -0.31 2.43 -24.09
C LEU A 158 -1.38 1.32 -24.06
N LYS A 159 -1.87 0.87 -25.22
CA LYS A 159 -2.90 -0.19 -25.27
C LYS A 159 -2.42 -1.49 -24.59
N VAL A 160 -1.22 -1.96 -24.92
CA VAL A 160 -0.67 -3.21 -24.38
C VAL A 160 -0.42 -3.10 -22.87
N GLN A 161 0.20 -2.01 -22.42
CA GLN A 161 0.50 -1.83 -21.01
C GLN A 161 -0.76 -1.57 -20.18
N THR A 162 -1.76 -0.87 -20.71
CA THR A 162 -3.05 -0.70 -20.03
C THR A 162 -3.73 -2.04 -19.78
N VAL A 163 -3.86 -2.90 -20.80
CA VAL A 163 -4.48 -4.23 -20.63
C VAL A 163 -3.73 -5.05 -19.58
N ARG A 164 -2.40 -5.10 -19.68
CA ARG A 164 -1.55 -5.84 -18.74
C ARG A 164 -1.66 -5.29 -17.31
N SER A 165 -1.71 -3.98 -17.18
CA SER A 165 -1.76 -3.31 -15.87
C SER A 165 -3.15 -3.43 -15.23
N VAL A 166 -4.24 -3.41 -16.01
CA VAL A 166 -5.60 -3.72 -15.54
C VAL A 166 -5.68 -5.16 -15.02
N GLN A 167 -5.08 -6.12 -15.72
CA GLN A 167 -5.04 -7.52 -15.25
C GLN A 167 -4.34 -7.65 -13.89
N LEU A 168 -3.28 -6.86 -13.65
CA LEU A 168 -2.59 -6.85 -12.36
C LEU A 168 -3.41 -6.19 -11.27
N LEU A 169 -4.06 -5.06 -11.56
CA LEU A 169 -4.98 -4.39 -10.64
C LEU A 169 -6.18 -5.29 -10.27
N LEU A 170 -6.76 -5.99 -11.24
CA LEU A 170 -7.81 -6.98 -10.95
C LEU A 170 -7.26 -8.12 -10.07
N GLY A 171 -5.99 -8.50 -10.26
CA GLY A 171 -5.29 -9.46 -9.42
C GLY A 171 -5.09 -9.00 -7.97
N THR A 172 -5.15 -7.70 -7.68
CA THR A 172 -5.06 -7.19 -6.30
C THR A 172 -6.40 -7.12 -5.58
N ILE A 173 -7.54 -7.30 -6.27
CA ILE A 173 -8.87 -7.27 -5.62
C ILE A 173 -8.97 -8.26 -4.45
N PRO A 174 -8.55 -9.54 -4.57
CA PRO A 174 -8.59 -10.46 -3.44
C PRO A 174 -7.76 -9.99 -2.25
N LEU A 175 -6.65 -9.27 -2.48
CA LEU A 175 -5.81 -8.70 -1.43
C LEU A 175 -6.57 -7.63 -0.65
N PHE A 176 -7.24 -6.70 -1.35
CA PHE A 176 -8.07 -5.68 -0.69
C PHE A 176 -9.26 -6.28 0.07
N ILE A 177 -9.87 -7.34 -0.43
CA ILE A 177 -10.95 -8.03 0.28
C ILE A 177 -10.45 -8.62 1.61
N ILE A 178 -9.30 -9.32 1.59
CA ILE A 178 -8.71 -9.89 2.81
C ILE A 178 -8.32 -8.77 3.79
N ALA A 179 -7.70 -7.70 3.27
CA ALA A 179 -7.35 -6.53 4.08
C ALA A 179 -8.58 -5.89 4.74
N GLY A 180 -9.65 -5.64 3.98
CA GLY A 180 -10.89 -5.07 4.50
C GLY A 180 -11.59 -5.97 5.52
N ILE A 181 -11.49 -7.29 5.40
CA ILE A 181 -11.98 -8.21 6.45
C ILE A 181 -11.14 -8.07 7.73
N ILE A 182 -9.82 -8.06 7.62
CA ILE A 182 -8.96 -7.88 8.79
C ILE A 182 -9.22 -6.51 9.41
N GLU A 183 -9.39 -5.47 8.61
CA GLU A 183 -9.65 -4.14 9.08
C GLU A 183 -11.02 -4.01 9.75
N GLY A 184 -12.08 -4.55 9.15
CA GLY A 184 -13.44 -4.41 9.69
C GLY A 184 -13.69 -5.25 10.93
N TYR A 185 -12.93 -6.33 11.14
CA TYR A 185 -13.17 -7.27 12.23
C TYR A 185 -12.03 -7.37 13.25
N ILE A 186 -10.76 -7.30 12.84
CA ILE A 186 -9.61 -7.49 13.74
C ILE A 186 -9.10 -6.17 14.29
N THR A 187 -9.02 -5.13 13.46
CA THR A 187 -8.56 -3.80 13.90
C THR A 187 -9.41 -3.24 15.05
N PRO A 188 -10.76 -3.22 14.98
CA PRO A 188 -11.60 -2.71 16.06
C PRO A 188 -11.91 -3.73 17.16
N ALA A 189 -11.54 -5.00 17.00
CA ALA A 189 -11.84 -6.01 18.01
C ALA A 189 -11.14 -5.68 19.33
N ASP A 190 -11.88 -5.92 20.42
CA ASP A 190 -11.40 -5.87 21.80
C ASP A 190 -10.60 -7.15 22.11
N ILE A 191 -9.44 -7.25 21.45
CA ILE A 191 -8.46 -8.32 21.62
C ILE A 191 -7.09 -7.71 21.93
N SER A 192 -6.23 -8.48 22.59
CA SER A 192 -4.90 -8.01 22.93
C SER A 192 -4.08 -7.61 21.69
N LEU A 193 -3.15 -6.67 21.87
CA LEU A 193 -2.27 -6.20 20.79
C LEU A 193 -1.43 -7.35 20.22
N GLU A 194 -1.04 -8.29 21.08
CA GLU A 194 -0.31 -9.51 20.72
C GLU A 194 -1.10 -10.38 19.73
N MET A 195 -2.44 -10.48 19.91
CA MET A 195 -3.30 -11.20 18.98
C MET A 195 -3.38 -10.49 17.63
N LYS A 196 -3.40 -9.16 17.61
CA LYS A 196 -3.34 -8.38 16.35
C LYS A 196 -2.02 -8.63 15.63
N TYR A 197 -0.89 -8.61 16.34
CA TYR A 197 0.41 -8.99 15.75
C TYR A 197 0.47 -10.44 15.28
N ALA A 198 -0.17 -11.38 15.99
CA ALA A 198 -0.26 -12.76 15.53
C ALA A 198 -1.01 -12.85 14.20
N VAL A 199 -2.13 -12.14 14.05
CA VAL A 199 -2.85 -12.03 12.77
C VAL A 199 -1.95 -11.43 11.69
N ALA A 200 -1.21 -10.36 11.99
CA ALA A 200 -0.27 -9.76 11.05
C ALA A 200 0.79 -10.76 10.55
N ILE A 201 1.39 -11.53 11.45
CA ILE A 201 2.40 -12.55 11.11
C ILE A 201 1.79 -13.66 10.26
N ILE A 202 0.63 -14.20 10.66
CA ILE A 202 -0.07 -15.26 9.91
C ILE A 202 -0.37 -14.78 8.50
N THR A 203 -0.89 -13.57 8.36
CA THR A 203 -1.23 -12.96 7.08
C THR A 203 0.01 -12.75 6.21
N ALA A 204 1.09 -12.22 6.77
CA ALA A 204 2.34 -12.01 6.05
C ALA A 204 2.97 -13.34 5.59
N VAL A 205 3.00 -14.35 6.46
CA VAL A 205 3.50 -15.70 6.13
C VAL A 205 2.61 -16.37 5.08
N GLY A 206 1.28 -16.24 5.19
CA GLY A 206 0.34 -16.75 4.20
C GLY A 206 0.56 -16.12 2.83
N LEU A 207 0.75 -14.80 2.78
CA LEU A 207 1.02 -14.04 1.56
C LEU A 207 2.35 -14.46 0.91
N LEU A 208 3.42 -14.55 1.70
CA LEU A 208 4.73 -15.03 1.22
C LEU A 208 4.63 -16.47 0.69
N SER A 209 3.95 -17.34 1.44
CA SER A 209 3.75 -18.73 1.04
C SER A 209 2.97 -18.84 -0.27
N TYR A 210 1.92 -18.03 -0.44
CA TYR A 210 1.15 -17.92 -1.68
C TYR A 210 2.03 -17.47 -2.85
N MET A 211 2.84 -16.42 -2.68
CA MET A 211 3.74 -15.93 -3.72
C MET A 211 4.80 -16.96 -4.11
N ILE A 212 5.40 -17.64 -3.14
CA ILE A 212 6.41 -18.69 -3.34
C ILE A 212 5.80 -19.89 -4.07
N ALA A 213 4.66 -20.39 -3.58
CA ALA A 213 3.94 -21.50 -4.22
C ALA A 213 3.55 -21.16 -5.67
N GLY A 214 3.02 -19.95 -5.89
CA GLY A 214 2.68 -19.44 -7.22
C GLY A 214 3.90 -19.41 -8.15
N HIS A 215 5.05 -18.94 -7.67
CA HIS A 215 6.31 -18.94 -8.43
C HIS A 215 6.73 -20.37 -8.84
N PHE A 216 6.71 -21.32 -7.90
CA PHE A 216 7.09 -22.70 -8.20
C PHE A 216 6.13 -23.38 -9.18
N LEU A 217 4.81 -23.18 -9.02
CA LEU A 217 3.80 -23.75 -9.92
C LEU A 217 3.93 -23.22 -11.35
N LEU A 218 4.15 -21.91 -11.51
CA LEU A 218 4.37 -21.29 -12.82
C LEU A 218 5.66 -21.79 -13.48
N ARG A 219 6.75 -21.91 -12.70
CA ARG A 219 8.02 -22.45 -13.19
C ARG A 219 7.90 -23.90 -13.65
N LYS A 220 7.17 -24.74 -12.89
CA LYS A 220 6.92 -26.14 -13.26
C LYS A 220 6.15 -26.25 -14.57
N ARG A 221 5.10 -25.45 -14.76
CA ARG A 221 4.31 -25.42 -16.02
C ARG A 221 5.16 -24.98 -17.20
N ALA A 222 6.01 -23.96 -17.04
CA ALA A 222 6.90 -23.50 -18.10
C ALA A 222 7.86 -24.61 -18.58
N LEU A 223 8.44 -25.37 -17.64
CA LEU A 223 9.33 -26.49 -17.97
C LEU A 223 8.60 -27.62 -18.71
N GLN A 224 7.35 -27.92 -18.34
CA GLN A 224 6.53 -28.95 -18.98
C GLN A 224 6.15 -28.59 -20.43
N HIS A 225 5.90 -27.31 -20.71
CA HIS A 225 5.60 -26.84 -22.07
C HIS A 225 6.83 -26.73 -22.97
N SER A 226 8.04 -26.61 -22.42
CA SER A 226 9.29 -26.62 -23.19
C SER A 226 9.81 -28.02 -23.54
N SER A 227 9.24 -29.07 -22.95
CA SER A 227 9.62 -30.48 -23.18
C SER A 227 8.71 -31.22 -24.17
N ILE A 228 7.81 -30.50 -24.85
CA ILE A 228 6.89 -30.99 -25.89
C ILE A 228 7.20 -30.21 -27.16
#